data_AF-A0A836U669-F1
#
_entry.id   AF-A0A836U669-F1
#
_cell.length_a   1.000
_cell.length_b   1.000
_cell.length_c   1.000
_cell.angle_alpha   90.00
_cell.angle_beta   90.00
_cell.angle_gamma   90.00
#
_symmetry.space_group_name_H-M   'P 1'
#
loop_
_entity.id
_entity.type
_entity.pdbx_description
1 polymer ?
#
loop_
_entity_poly.entity_id
_entity_poly.type
_entity_poly.pdbx_seq_one_letter_code
_entity_poly.pdbx_strand_id
1 'polypeptide(L)'
;MANYYGEQRFGHDGKNIEKAQLLFQGKSFNRNQRSLYLSAVRSFLFNGILARRIELNNWNQIVLGDVLQFDGSNSFFQTDTIDSDVAVRVAGLELHPTGCLWGRGEVLVQAESWCIEQAVLSQHSELK
;
A
#
# COMPACT_ATOMS: atom_id res chain seq x y z
N MET A 1 14.55 5.14 4.36
CA MET A 1 13.74 4.62 5.49
C MET A 1 12.40 4.19 4.93
N ALA A 2 11.84 3.07 5.40
CA ALA A 2 10.54 2.59 4.93
C ALA A 2 9.42 3.55 5.34
N ASN A 3 8.52 3.88 4.41
CA ASN A 3 7.53 4.95 4.57
C ASN A 3 6.25 4.49 5.27
N TYR A 4 6.34 4.05 6.52
CA TYR A 4 5.17 3.62 7.30
C TYR A 4 4.24 4.77 7.67
N TYR A 5 2.92 4.49 7.66
CA TYR A 5 1.97 5.32 8.39
C TYR A 5 2.12 5.05 9.90
N GLY A 6 2.37 6.12 10.67
CA GLY A 6 2.49 6.04 12.13
C GLY A 6 1.17 5.72 12.85
N GLU A 7 1.29 5.21 14.08
CA GLU A 7 0.18 4.68 14.90
C GLU A 7 -1.00 5.66 15.06
N GLN A 8 -0.71 6.96 15.15
CA GLN A 8 -1.73 8.02 15.23
C GLN A 8 -2.78 7.95 14.10
N ARG A 9 -2.44 7.38 12.93
CA ARG A 9 -3.36 7.20 11.81
C ARG A 9 -4.47 6.20 12.11
N PHE A 10 -4.20 5.25 12.99
CA PHE A 10 -5.12 4.17 13.37
C PHE A 10 -5.98 4.53 14.60
N GLY A 11 -5.84 5.76 15.10
CA GLY A 11 -6.53 6.23 16.31
C GLY A 11 -5.90 5.66 17.58
N HIS A 12 -6.36 6.15 18.73
CA HIS A 12 -5.87 5.68 20.03
C HIS A 12 -6.14 4.18 20.17
N ASP A 13 -5.09 3.41 20.46
CA ASP A 13 -5.09 1.94 20.55
C ASP A 13 -5.71 1.22 19.34
N GLY A 14 -5.59 1.79 18.13
CA GLY A 14 -6.10 1.14 16.91
C GLY A 14 -7.63 1.18 16.74
N LYS A 15 -8.35 1.95 17.58
CA LYS A 15 -9.82 2.04 17.55
C LYS A 15 -10.40 2.37 16.17
N ASN A 16 -9.69 3.08 15.29
CA ASN A 16 -10.21 3.37 13.95
C ASN A 16 -10.31 2.11 13.08
N ILE A 17 -9.44 1.11 13.29
CA ILE A 17 -9.49 -0.17 12.57
C ILE A 17 -10.68 -1.00 13.07
N GLU A 18 -10.90 -1.07 14.38
CA GLU A 18 -12.08 -1.74 14.94
C GLU A 18 -13.39 -1.11 14.43
N LYS A 19 -13.47 0.23 14.37
CA LYS A 19 -14.63 0.92 13.81
C LYS A 19 -14.77 0.69 12.31
N ALA A 20 -13.67 0.54 11.58
CA ALA A 20 -13.70 0.20 10.17
C ALA A 20 -14.27 -1.21 9.94
N GLN A 21 -13.93 -2.19 10.78
CA GLN A 21 -14.55 -3.53 10.70
C GLN A 21 -16.07 -3.45 10.84
N LEU A 22 -16.58 -2.68 11.82
CA LEU A 22 -18.01 -2.46 11.97
C LEU A 22 -18.63 -1.78 10.73
N LEU A 23 -17.92 -0.83 10.12
CA LEU A 23 -18.34 -0.16 8.89
C LEU A 23 -18.50 -1.18 7.73
N PHE A 24 -17.55 -2.11 7.56
CA PHE A 24 -17.62 -3.17 6.56
C PHE A 24 -18.72 -4.20 6.85
N GLN A 25 -19.05 -4.42 8.13
CA GLN A 25 -20.19 -5.23 8.56
C GLN A 25 -21.56 -4.53 8.38
N GLY A 26 -21.59 -3.33 7.77
CA GLY A 26 -22.83 -2.62 7.43
C GLY A 26 -23.30 -1.61 8.48
N LYS A 27 -22.51 -1.36 9.55
CA LYS A 27 -22.84 -0.29 10.51
C LYS A 27 -22.76 1.07 9.83
N SER A 28 -23.82 1.87 9.99
CA SER A 28 -23.85 3.23 9.48
C SER A 28 -23.04 4.18 10.35
N PHE A 29 -22.28 5.05 9.68
CA PHE A 29 -21.50 6.13 10.29
C PHE A 29 -21.72 7.40 9.48
N ASN A 30 -21.50 8.56 10.10
CA ASN A 30 -21.55 9.82 9.36
C ASN A 30 -20.41 9.89 8.34
N ARG A 31 -20.52 10.80 7.37
CA ARG A 31 -19.56 10.94 6.26
C ARG A 31 -18.12 11.12 6.74
N ASN A 32 -17.90 11.91 7.79
CA ASN A 32 -16.55 12.21 8.30
C ASN A 32 -15.91 10.98 8.94
N GLN A 33 -16.67 10.28 9.80
CA GLN A 33 -16.24 9.02 10.42
C GLN A 33 -15.95 7.95 9.37
N ARG A 34 -16.82 7.82 8.36
CA ARG A 34 -16.60 6.88 7.25
C ARG A 34 -15.29 7.18 6.51
N SER A 35 -15.05 8.44 6.15
CA SER A 35 -13.79 8.86 5.50
C SER A 35 -12.56 8.57 6.37
N LEU A 36 -12.66 8.81 7.68
CA LEU A 36 -11.58 8.54 8.64
C LEU A 36 -11.26 7.04 8.73
N TYR A 37 -12.27 6.19 8.92
CA TYR A 37 -12.07 4.75 9.06
C TYR A 37 -11.57 4.10 7.77
N LEU A 38 -12.09 4.52 6.61
CA LEU A 38 -11.56 4.07 5.32
C LEU A 38 -10.10 4.50 5.12
N SER A 39 -9.73 5.70 5.57
CA SER A 39 -8.33 6.17 5.54
C SER A 39 -7.42 5.31 6.41
N ALA A 40 -7.87 4.97 7.62
CA ALA A 40 -7.13 4.09 8.52
C ALA A 40 -6.89 2.70 7.91
N VAL A 41 -7.91 2.10 7.28
CA VAL A 41 -7.78 0.79 6.63
C VAL A 41 -6.83 0.83 5.44
N ARG A 42 -6.90 1.87 4.60
CA ARG A 42 -5.95 2.03 3.49
C ARG A 42 -4.50 2.09 3.98
N SER A 43 -4.25 2.90 5.00
CA SER A 43 -2.94 3.00 5.61
C SER A 43 -2.48 1.70 6.27
N PHE A 44 -3.41 0.93 6.86
CA PHE A 44 -3.10 -0.33 7.51
C PHE A 44 -2.68 -1.40 6.48
N LEU A 45 -3.45 -1.54 5.41
CA LEU A 45 -3.13 -2.47 4.32
C LEU A 45 -1.81 -2.10 3.65
N PHE A 46 -1.57 -0.80 3.39
CA PHE A 46 -0.29 -0.33 2.87
C PHE A 46 0.88 -0.68 3.81
N ASN A 47 0.74 -0.46 5.11
CA ASN A 47 1.77 -0.84 6.08
C ASN A 47 2.05 -2.35 6.06
N GLY A 48 1.00 -3.18 5.88
CA GLY A 48 1.16 -4.62 5.72
C GLY A 48 1.93 -5.01 4.46
N ILE A 49 1.64 -4.37 3.32
CA ILE A 49 2.36 -4.57 2.05
C ILE A 49 3.83 -4.17 2.21
N LEU A 50 4.08 -3.01 2.81
CA LEU A 50 5.43 -2.53 3.09
C LEU A 50 6.19 -3.47 4.03
N ALA A 51 5.55 -3.95 5.10
CA ALA A 51 6.14 -4.93 6.01
C ALA A 51 6.50 -6.23 5.27
N ARG A 52 5.61 -6.72 4.40
CA ARG A 52 5.88 -7.91 3.60
C ARG A 52 7.07 -7.70 2.66
N ARG A 53 7.20 -6.53 2.04
CA ARG A 53 8.38 -6.20 1.22
C ARG A 53 9.67 -6.11 2.05
N ILE A 54 9.61 -5.61 3.27
CA ILE A 54 10.77 -5.58 4.18
C ILE A 54 11.21 -7.00 4.51
N GLU A 55 10.29 -7.91 4.85
CA GLU A 55 10.59 -9.33 5.09
C GLU A 55 11.26 -10.00 3.89
N LEU A 56 10.84 -9.64 2.68
CA LEU A 56 11.41 -10.12 1.42
C LEU A 56 12.71 -9.38 1.01
N ASN A 57 13.16 -8.40 1.79
CA ASN A 57 14.32 -7.54 1.51
C ASN A 57 14.23 -6.79 0.17
N ASN A 58 13.02 -6.46 -0.28
CA ASN A 58 12.78 -5.81 -1.58
C ASN A 58 11.95 -4.51 -1.46
N TRP A 59 11.81 -3.94 -0.26
CA TRP A 59 11.04 -2.70 -0.06
C TRP A 59 11.62 -1.49 -0.81
N ASN A 60 12.92 -1.49 -1.07
CA ASN A 60 13.66 -0.47 -1.82
C ASN A 60 14.25 -1.02 -3.13
N GLN A 61 13.74 -2.15 -3.61
CA GLN A 61 14.15 -2.75 -4.86
C GLN A 61 12.95 -2.88 -5.78
N ILE A 62 13.21 -2.79 -7.08
CA ILE A 62 12.21 -3.09 -8.09
C ILE A 62 11.99 -4.59 -8.19
N VAL A 63 10.73 -5.01 -8.25
CA VAL A 63 10.32 -6.36 -8.63
C VAL A 63 9.45 -6.33 -9.89
N LEU A 64 9.25 -7.49 -10.51
CA LEU A 64 8.49 -7.59 -11.75
C LEU A 64 7.04 -7.12 -11.56
N GLY A 65 6.57 -6.25 -12.44
CA GLY A 65 5.20 -5.71 -12.41
C GLY A 65 5.00 -4.58 -11.41
N ASP A 66 6.08 -3.94 -10.95
CA ASP A 66 6.00 -2.79 -10.07
C ASP A 66 5.39 -1.55 -10.74
N VAL A 67 4.76 -0.74 -9.91
CA VAL A 67 4.46 0.65 -10.21
C VAL A 67 5.51 1.50 -9.51
N LEU A 68 6.20 2.33 -10.28
CA LEU A 68 7.27 3.21 -9.81
C LEU A 68 6.82 4.65 -9.83
N GLN A 69 7.15 5.39 -8.77
CA GLN A 69 6.90 6.82 -8.66
C GLN A 69 8.20 7.60 -8.81
N PHE A 70 8.15 8.73 -9.53
CA PHE A 70 9.29 9.64 -9.63
C PHE A 70 9.51 10.40 -8.32
N ASP A 71 10.77 10.55 -7.91
CA ASP A 71 11.12 11.32 -6.73
C ASP A 71 10.59 12.76 -6.79
N GLY A 72 10.04 13.24 -5.68
CA GLY A 72 9.48 14.60 -5.57
C GLY A 72 8.23 14.87 -6.41
N SER A 73 7.63 13.87 -7.06
CA SER A 73 6.45 14.02 -7.93
C SER A 73 5.36 13.01 -7.62
N ASN A 74 4.11 13.31 -8.02
CA ASN A 74 3.00 12.34 -8.01
C ASN A 74 2.90 11.53 -9.31
N SER A 75 3.78 11.77 -10.28
CA SER A 75 3.85 10.99 -11.51
C SER A 75 4.38 9.59 -11.21
N PHE A 76 3.72 8.58 -11.79
CA PHE A 76 4.11 7.19 -11.69
C PHE A 76 3.93 6.48 -13.04
N PHE A 77 4.56 5.32 -13.19
CA PHE A 77 4.37 4.44 -14.34
C PHE A 77 4.47 2.99 -13.91
N GLN A 78 3.82 2.11 -14.67
CA GLN A 78 3.94 0.67 -14.51
C GLN A 78 5.10 0.15 -15.36
N THR A 79 5.86 -0.79 -14.82
CA THR A 79 6.89 -1.50 -15.58
C THR A 79 6.67 -3.02 -15.51
N ASP A 80 6.66 -3.65 -16.66
CA ASP A 80 6.58 -5.10 -16.84
C ASP A 80 7.97 -5.73 -17.04
N THR A 81 9.03 -4.94 -16.98
CA THR A 81 10.43 -5.38 -17.11
C THR A 81 11.31 -4.76 -16.04
N ILE A 82 12.39 -5.46 -15.70
CA ILE A 82 13.46 -4.94 -14.84
C ILE A 82 14.63 -4.57 -15.76
N ASP A 83 14.54 -3.35 -16.29
CA ASP A 83 15.58 -2.73 -17.10
C ASP A 83 16.74 -2.24 -16.18
N SER A 84 17.97 -2.20 -16.72
CA SER A 84 19.16 -1.76 -15.98
C SER A 84 19.17 -0.28 -15.61
N ASP A 85 18.67 0.60 -16.47
CA ASP A 85 18.46 2.04 -16.19
C ASP A 85 17.48 2.23 -15.03
N VAL A 86 16.33 1.56 -15.06
CA VAL A 86 15.32 1.60 -13.99
C VAL A 86 15.92 1.11 -12.68
N ALA A 87 16.65 -0.01 -12.69
CA ALA A 87 17.31 -0.53 -11.49
C ALA A 87 18.35 0.47 -10.92
N VAL A 88 19.13 1.13 -11.78
CA VAL A 88 20.08 2.18 -11.40
C VAL A 88 19.37 3.38 -10.78
N ARG A 89 18.25 3.82 -11.38
CA ARG A 89 17.47 4.97 -10.90
C ARG A 89 16.74 4.68 -9.59
N VAL A 90 16.30 3.45 -9.36
CA VAL A 90 15.79 3.01 -8.05
C VAL A 90 16.90 3.02 -7.00
N ALA A 91 18.08 2.47 -7.32
CA ALA A 91 19.23 2.49 -6.42
C ALA A 91 19.72 3.94 -6.13
N GLY A 92 19.58 4.83 -7.11
CA GLY A 92 19.88 6.27 -7.01
C GLY A 92 18.80 7.12 -6.35
N LEU A 93 17.68 6.52 -5.89
CA LEU A 93 16.54 7.20 -5.25
C LEU A 93 15.79 8.18 -6.17
N GLU A 94 15.92 8.05 -7.49
CA GLU A 94 15.12 8.83 -8.46
C GLU A 94 13.75 8.20 -8.73
N LEU A 95 13.65 6.89 -8.55
CA LEU A 95 12.44 6.10 -8.71
C LEU A 95 12.19 5.30 -7.43
N HIS A 96 10.94 5.25 -7.00
CA HIS A 96 10.55 4.55 -5.78
C HIS A 96 9.49 3.47 -6.08
N PRO A 97 9.73 2.21 -5.69
CA PRO A 97 8.67 1.20 -5.66
C PRO A 97 7.51 1.67 -4.79
N THR A 98 6.30 1.48 -5.29
CA THR A 98 5.07 1.88 -4.59
C THR A 98 4.37 0.67 -3.97
N GLY A 99 3.37 0.94 -3.13
CA GLY A 99 2.42 -0.06 -2.65
C GLY A 99 1.01 0.51 -2.69
N CYS A 100 0.01 -0.33 -2.92
CA CYS A 100 -1.35 0.15 -3.10
C CYS A 100 -1.96 0.74 -1.83
N LEU A 101 -2.74 1.81 -2.01
CA LEU A 101 -3.71 2.28 -1.04
C LEU A 101 -5.07 1.72 -1.42
N TRP A 102 -5.41 0.55 -0.89
CA TRP A 102 -6.56 -0.24 -1.32
C TRP A 102 -7.88 0.54 -1.41
N GLY A 103 -8.61 0.40 -2.51
CA GLY A 103 -9.86 1.13 -2.69
C GLY A 103 -10.52 0.81 -4.03
N ARG A 104 -11.54 1.59 -4.37
CA ARG A 104 -12.16 1.50 -5.69
C ARG A 104 -11.17 2.01 -6.74
N GLY A 105 -10.92 1.19 -7.76
CA GLY A 105 -9.98 1.52 -8.83
C GLY A 105 -9.45 0.25 -9.48
N GLU A 106 -8.54 0.45 -10.43
CA GLU A 106 -7.84 -0.64 -11.10
C GLU A 106 -6.59 -1.03 -10.29
N VAL A 107 -6.28 -2.31 -10.30
CA VAL A 107 -5.00 -2.82 -9.80
C VAL A 107 -3.96 -2.61 -10.88
N LEU A 108 -2.97 -1.77 -10.59
CA LEU A 108 -1.93 -1.40 -11.55
C LEU A 108 -0.68 -2.28 -11.45
N VAL A 109 -0.41 -2.84 -10.26
CA VAL A 109 0.69 -3.78 -10.07
C VAL A 109 0.38 -5.12 -10.73
N GLN A 110 1.42 -5.81 -11.19
CA GLN A 110 1.32 -7.11 -11.86
C GLN A 110 2.37 -8.09 -11.33
N ALA A 111 2.35 -9.32 -11.85
CA ALA A 111 3.37 -10.34 -11.62
C ALA A 111 3.77 -10.49 -10.14
N GLU A 112 5.06 -10.37 -9.81
CA GLU A 112 5.59 -10.55 -8.46
C GLU A 112 5.07 -9.48 -7.50
N SER A 113 5.03 -8.23 -7.94
CA SER A 113 4.47 -7.11 -7.16
C SER A 113 3.03 -7.39 -6.73
N TRP A 114 2.21 -7.88 -7.67
CA TRP A 114 0.83 -8.26 -7.38
C TRP A 114 0.71 -9.45 -6.43
N CYS A 115 1.59 -10.44 -6.53
CA CYS A 115 1.63 -11.56 -5.58
C CYS A 115 1.89 -11.09 -4.14
N ILE A 116 2.78 -10.11 -3.95
CA ILE A 116 3.07 -9.52 -2.65
C ILE A 116 1.82 -8.82 -2.09
N GLU A 117 1.18 -7.97 -2.90
CA GLU A 117 -0.03 -7.27 -2.46
C GLU A 117 -1.17 -8.24 -2.15
N GLN A 118 -1.42 -9.23 -3.01
CA GLN A 118 -2.44 -10.25 -2.77
C GLN A 118 -2.20 -11.06 -1.49
N ALA A 119 -0.96 -11.40 -1.18
CA ALA A 119 -0.62 -12.14 0.03
C ALA A 119 -1.07 -11.40 1.30
N VAL A 120 -0.98 -10.07 1.32
CA VAL A 120 -1.45 -9.23 2.43
C VAL A 120 -2.96 -9.02 2.37
N LEU A 121 -3.48 -8.66 1.20
CA LEU A 121 -4.90 -8.36 1.02
C LEU A 121 -5.81 -9.58 1.26
N SER A 122 -5.32 -10.79 1.02
CA SER A 122 -6.06 -12.03 1.29
C SER A 122 -6.20 -12.33 2.78
N GLN A 123 -5.23 -11.92 3.61
CA GLN A 123 -5.28 -12.10 5.06
C GLN A 123 -6.27 -11.15 5.76
N HIS A 124 -6.68 -10.08 5.08
CA HIS A 124 -7.56 -9.03 5.60
C HIS A 124 -8.84 -8.89 4.78
N SER A 125 -9.43 -10.02 4.38
CA SER A 125 -10.65 -10.03 3.56
C SER A 125 -11.85 -9.34 4.22
N GLU A 126 -11.86 -9.22 5.54
CA GLU A 126 -12.86 -8.54 6.36
C GLU A 126 -12.73 -7.01 6.35
N LEU A 127 -11.62 -6.46 5.84
CA LEU A 127 -11.32 -5.03 5.76
C LEU A 127 -11.44 -4.46 4.35
N LYS A 128 -12.05 -5.19 3.41
CA LYS A 128 -12.17 -4.77 2.00
C LYS A 128 -13.56 -4.94 1.42
#